data_AF-A0A2W1BPB8-F1
#
_entry.id   AF-A0A2W1BPB8-F1
#
_cell.length_a   1.000
_cell.length_b   1.000
_cell.length_c   1.000
_cell.angle_alpha   90.00
_cell.angle_beta   90.00
_cell.angle_gamma   90.00
#
_symmetry.space_group_name_H-M   'P 1'
#
loop_
_entity.id
_entity.type
_entity.pdbx_description
1 polymer ?
#
loop_
_entity_poly.entity_id
_entity_poly.type
_entity_poly.pdbx_seq_one_letter_code
_entity_poly.pdbx_strand_id
1 'polypeptide(L)'
;MFNISSVYKNTCTSYLVLQARYKKTVHWAKLKRKTSPKYKAQNHFDEFYGSVFGNKWEGMKEALLRRSKYVALVNNYGDAEQTMEELTNRGAHCLRKLISTQEEFHKQFNITPPPTQAPPQTDGQSDRLAAYIERQQTDEISSIYPKTDNVPEKLDMGDGDERVDSKKVKEEISYPSKTLEESIADAQIDESRIIDPSLGMTSESLYQFLPATKLKGMDDFVAESVHYSYYSKEKDFPLLIEPETALNYPDHLKVYTYEMDSKATSFPEPRRCQTGVFNYYPMDCGSVLSVLALGLSAGDRVLDLCSAPGGKALVALQTLLPDVIVCNDISISRMNRIQRSFKDYLFDFETSNKWRERVIFKRIDGRLFTDDQGFDKVLVDVPCTTDRHSMNEDENNIFRPDRIKERLRIPEMQSQLLVKFKCGETENNLLQYV
;
A
#
# COMPACT_ATOMS: atom_id res chain seq x y z
N MET A 1 25.18 35.61 64.61
CA MET A 1 26.03 36.79 64.86
C MET A 1 27.41 36.50 64.30
N PHE A 2 27.79 37.13 63.19
CA PHE A 2 29.01 37.93 63.04
C PHE A 2 29.06 38.47 61.62
N ASN A 3 29.64 39.66 61.52
CA ASN A 3 29.29 40.75 60.63
C ASN A 3 30.18 40.77 59.38
N ILE A 4 29.68 41.46 58.35
CA ILE A 4 30.29 41.70 57.04
C ILE A 4 31.58 42.51 57.19
N SER A 5 32.61 42.17 56.39
CA SER A 5 33.59 43.16 55.93
C SER A 5 33.82 43.00 54.43
N SER A 6 33.46 44.05 53.69
CA SER A 6 33.70 44.16 52.26
C SER A 6 35.17 44.50 52.02
N VAL A 7 35.81 43.88 51.04
CA VAL A 7 36.96 44.46 50.35
C VAL A 7 36.81 44.16 48.84
N TYR A 8 36.57 45.22 48.08
CA TYR A 8 36.65 45.26 46.62
C TYR A 8 38.05 44.89 46.14
N LYS A 9 38.17 44.11 45.06
CA LYS A 9 39.33 44.13 44.15
C LYS A 9 39.00 43.51 42.79
N ASN A 10 38.88 44.41 41.81
CA ASN A 10 39.34 44.34 40.42
C ASN A 10 39.18 43.03 39.64
N THR A 11 38.30 43.14 38.64
CA THR A 11 38.35 42.55 37.29
C THR A 11 39.68 41.94 36.89
N CYS A 12 39.70 40.61 36.76
CA CYS A 12 40.56 39.90 35.82
C CYS A 12 39.84 38.61 35.43
N THR A 13 39.05 38.66 34.37
CA THR A 13 38.38 37.49 33.78
C THR A 13 39.44 36.65 33.08
N SER A 14 39.97 35.65 33.77
CA SER A 14 40.81 34.61 33.18
C SER A 14 39.92 33.59 32.47
N TYR A 15 39.90 33.65 31.14
CA TYR A 15 39.25 32.62 30.33
C TYR A 15 40.15 31.37 30.28
N LEU A 16 39.78 30.34 31.04
CA LEU A 16 40.31 29.00 30.86
C LEU A 16 39.68 28.39 29.60
N VAL A 17 40.41 28.41 28.49
CA VAL A 17 40.04 27.64 27.29
C VAL A 17 40.38 26.18 27.55
N LEU A 18 39.42 25.43 28.08
CA LEU A 18 39.47 23.97 28.11
C LEU A 18 39.27 23.44 26.69
N GLN A 19 40.30 22.89 26.07
CA GLN A 19 40.13 22.06 24.88
C GLN A 19 39.41 20.76 25.28
N ALA A 20 38.09 20.77 25.17
CA ALA A 20 37.29 19.55 25.23
C ALA A 20 37.54 18.73 23.96
N ARG A 21 38.36 17.69 24.04
CA ARG A 21 38.36 16.63 23.02
C ARG A 21 37.01 15.92 23.08
N TYR A 22 36.14 16.17 22.12
CA TYR A 22 34.95 15.35 21.91
C TYR A 22 35.41 13.93 21.54
N LYS A 23 35.46 13.01 22.50
CA LYS A 23 35.54 11.56 22.22
C LYS A 23 34.22 11.12 21.57
N LYS A 24 34.05 11.37 20.28
CA LYS A 24 33.00 10.74 19.47
C LYS A 24 33.51 9.39 18.95
N THR A 25 33.60 8.42 19.84
CA THR A 25 33.55 7.01 19.44
C THR A 25 32.58 6.33 20.38
N VAL A 26 31.29 6.37 20.02
CA VAL A 26 30.29 5.54 20.67
C VAL A 26 30.69 4.09 20.39
N HIS A 27 30.98 3.33 21.44
CA HIS A 27 31.31 1.91 21.33
C HIS A 27 30.24 1.18 20.49
N TRP A 28 30.62 0.27 19.59
CA TRP A 28 29.69 -0.43 18.68
C TRP A 28 28.53 -1.12 19.41
N ALA A 29 28.75 -1.58 20.65
CA ALA A 29 27.70 -2.14 21.51
C ALA A 29 26.71 -1.10 22.10
N LYS A 30 27.06 0.20 22.10
CA LYS A 30 26.21 1.34 22.49
C LYS A 30 25.53 2.03 21.31
N LEU A 31 25.83 1.66 20.07
CA LEU A 31 24.92 1.97 18.97
C LEU A 31 23.59 1.31 19.31
N LYS A 32 22.54 2.11 19.52
CA LYS A 32 21.18 1.60 19.70
C LYS A 32 20.97 0.54 18.63
N ARG A 33 20.81 -0.73 19.03
CA ARG A 33 20.43 -1.79 18.12
C ARG A 33 19.15 -1.30 17.45
N LYS A 34 19.23 -1.02 16.15
CA LYS A 34 18.09 -0.56 15.37
C LYS A 34 17.19 -1.78 15.16
N THR A 35 16.49 -2.18 16.22
CA THR A 35 15.64 -3.39 16.24
C THR A 35 14.17 -3.02 16.44
N SER A 36 13.84 -1.72 16.43
CA SER A 36 12.46 -1.27 16.51
C SER A 36 11.68 -1.73 15.28
N PRO A 37 10.36 -2.00 15.43
CA PRO A 37 9.49 -2.32 14.31
C PRO A 37 9.59 -1.31 13.15
N LYS A 38 9.67 -0.01 13.45
CA LYS A 38 9.91 1.03 12.42
C LYS A 38 11.15 0.79 11.57
N TYR A 39 12.27 0.42 12.21
CA TYR A 39 13.50 0.20 11.48
C TYR A 39 13.46 -1.09 10.65
N LYS A 40 12.77 -2.12 11.16
CA LYS A 40 12.50 -3.33 10.36
C LYS A 40 11.64 -3.02 9.14
N ALA A 41 10.62 -2.17 9.30
CA ALA A 41 9.80 -1.69 8.18
C ALA A 41 10.66 -0.94 7.15
N GLN A 42 11.48 0.01 7.61
CA GLN A 42 12.39 0.77 6.73
C GLN A 42 13.34 -0.13 5.94
N ASN A 43 14.00 -1.10 6.59
CA ASN A 43 14.89 -2.03 5.90
C ASN A 43 14.13 -2.90 4.88
N HIS A 44 12.96 -3.42 5.26
CA HIS A 44 12.13 -4.20 4.36
C HIS A 44 11.72 -3.39 3.11
N PHE A 45 11.30 -2.14 3.31
CA PHE A 45 10.95 -1.23 2.23
C PHE A 45 12.15 -0.84 1.37
N ASP A 46 13.33 -0.65 1.95
CA ASP A 46 14.55 -0.38 1.19
C ASP A 46 14.94 -1.54 0.26
N GLU A 47 14.83 -2.77 0.74
CA GLU A 47 15.10 -3.96 -0.08
C GLU A 47 14.03 -4.15 -1.16
N PHE A 48 12.75 -4.11 -0.76
CA PHE A 48 11.63 -4.38 -1.67
C PHE A 48 11.44 -3.24 -2.67
N TYR A 49 11.18 -2.02 -2.21
CA TYR A 49 10.93 -0.88 -3.08
C TYR A 49 12.19 -0.36 -3.78
N GLY A 50 13.38 -0.59 -3.22
CA GLY A 50 14.63 -0.37 -3.93
C GLY A 50 14.73 -1.24 -5.20
N SER A 51 14.27 -2.49 -5.14
CA SER A 51 14.23 -3.38 -6.31
C SER A 51 13.16 -2.99 -7.34
N VAL A 52 12.03 -2.43 -6.89
CA VAL A 52 10.89 -2.09 -7.76
C VAL A 52 11.05 -0.72 -8.42
N PHE A 53 11.45 0.29 -7.67
CA PHE A 53 11.50 1.69 -8.13
C PHE A 53 12.91 2.21 -8.42
N GLY A 54 13.96 1.46 -8.05
CA GLY A 54 15.36 1.83 -8.28
C GLY A 54 15.67 3.23 -7.75
N ASN A 55 16.26 4.09 -8.59
CA ASN A 55 16.68 5.44 -8.22
C ASN A 55 15.52 6.36 -7.80
N LYS A 56 14.26 6.05 -8.15
CA LYS A 56 13.10 6.86 -7.71
C LYS A 56 12.72 6.59 -6.25
N TRP A 57 13.15 5.47 -5.68
CA TRP A 57 12.82 5.08 -4.31
C TRP A 57 13.31 6.10 -3.28
N GLU A 58 14.50 6.66 -3.44
CA GLU A 58 15.08 7.60 -2.47
C GLU A 58 14.16 8.82 -2.24
N GLY A 59 13.64 9.40 -3.31
CA GLY A 59 12.68 10.51 -3.23
C GLY A 59 11.35 10.12 -2.59
N MET A 60 10.83 8.92 -2.90
CA MET A 60 9.60 8.40 -2.29
C MET A 60 9.78 8.12 -0.79
N LYS A 61 10.92 7.54 -0.40
CA LYS A 61 11.28 7.27 0.98
C LYS A 61 11.38 8.55 1.80
N GLU A 62 12.01 9.58 1.26
CA GLU A 62 12.02 10.89 1.91
C GLU A 62 10.60 11.42 2.11
N ALA A 63 9.73 11.29 1.10
CA ALA A 63 8.33 11.71 1.22
C ALA A 63 7.55 10.89 2.27
N LEU A 64 7.86 9.60 2.45
CA LEU A 64 7.26 8.74 3.49
C LEU A 64 7.66 9.13 4.93
N LEU A 65 8.89 9.63 5.09
CA LEU A 65 9.43 10.08 6.37
C LEU A 65 9.05 11.53 6.71
N ARG A 66 8.70 12.35 5.71
CA ARG A 66 8.19 13.71 5.92
C ARG A 66 6.75 13.69 6.42
N ARG A 67 6.33 14.79 7.05
CA ARG A 67 4.94 15.01 7.48
C ARG A 67 4.00 14.92 6.27
N SER A 68 2.88 14.22 6.43
CA SER A 68 1.85 14.12 5.39
C SER A 68 1.20 15.47 5.10
N LYS A 69 0.89 15.68 3.81
CA LYS A 69 0.09 16.80 3.35
C LYS A 69 -1.38 16.39 3.40
N TYR A 70 -2.13 17.01 4.30
CA TYR A 70 -3.56 16.78 4.45
C TYR A 70 -4.36 17.68 3.51
N VAL A 71 -5.59 17.26 3.23
CA VAL A 71 -6.66 18.07 2.65
C VAL A 71 -7.78 18.25 3.68
N ALA A 72 -8.48 19.36 3.58
CA ALA A 72 -9.66 19.64 4.39
C ALA A 72 -10.93 19.36 3.57
N LEU A 73 -11.65 18.30 3.93
CA LEU A 73 -12.97 17.99 3.39
C LEU A 73 -14.02 18.81 4.15
N VAL A 74 -14.56 19.86 3.53
CA VAL A 74 -15.57 20.73 4.15
C VAL A 74 -16.87 19.95 4.33
N ASN A 75 -17.46 20.07 5.52
CA ASN A 75 -18.69 19.37 5.86
C ASN A 75 -19.92 20.14 5.36
N ASN A 76 -20.68 19.53 4.46
CA ASN A 76 -21.93 20.09 3.92
C ASN A 76 -23.06 20.16 4.97
N TYR A 77 -22.99 19.39 6.06
CA TYR A 77 -23.98 19.38 7.14
C TYR A 77 -23.69 20.41 8.25
N GLY A 78 -22.63 21.21 8.10
CA GLY A 78 -22.27 22.31 9.00
C GLY A 78 -22.33 23.68 8.33
N ASP A 79 -21.53 24.61 8.85
CA ASP A 79 -21.40 25.98 8.34
C ASP A 79 -20.42 26.01 7.15
N ALA A 80 -20.81 25.36 6.05
CA ALA A 80 -19.94 25.12 4.90
C ALA A 80 -19.41 26.44 4.27
N GLU A 81 -20.25 27.44 4.09
CA GLU A 81 -19.88 28.72 3.47
C GLU A 81 -18.85 29.49 4.30
N GLN A 82 -19.11 29.64 5.60
CA GLN A 82 -18.18 30.29 6.52
C GLN A 82 -16.83 29.56 6.58
N THR A 83 -16.87 28.22 6.54
CA THR A 83 -15.65 27.39 6.56
C THR A 83 -14.85 27.55 5.27
N MET A 84 -15.52 27.59 4.12
CA MET A 84 -14.88 27.83 2.83
C MET A 84 -14.18 29.19 2.79
N GLU A 85 -14.82 30.23 3.31
CA GLU A 85 -14.24 31.57 3.41
C GLU A 85 -13.02 31.59 4.34
N GLU A 86 -13.11 30.97 5.52
CA GLU A 86 -11.98 30.86 6.45
C GLU A 86 -10.77 30.15 5.83
N LEU A 87 -11.01 29.00 5.17
CA LEU A 87 -9.95 28.23 4.53
C LEU A 87 -9.30 29.02 3.37
N THR A 88 -10.11 29.74 2.60
CA THR A 88 -9.62 30.61 1.51
C THR A 88 -8.80 31.78 2.05
N ASN A 89 -9.24 32.43 3.13
CA ASN A 89 -8.51 33.52 3.79
C ASN A 89 -7.15 33.08 4.35
N ARG A 90 -7.00 31.78 4.66
CA ARG A 90 -5.73 31.17 5.08
C ARG A 90 -4.82 30.78 3.91
N GLY A 91 -5.27 30.94 2.66
CA GLY A 91 -4.53 30.56 1.46
C GLY A 91 -4.72 29.11 1.04
N ALA A 92 -5.79 28.43 1.47
CA ALA A 92 -6.15 27.12 0.94
C ALA A 92 -7.02 27.28 -0.32
N HIS A 93 -6.78 26.42 -1.30
CA HIS A 93 -7.46 26.44 -2.60
C HIS A 93 -8.41 25.25 -2.72
N CYS A 94 -9.57 25.48 -3.33
CA CYS A 94 -10.54 24.43 -3.62
C CYS A 94 -10.02 23.54 -4.76
N LEU A 95 -9.96 22.23 -4.53
CA LEU A 95 -9.44 21.25 -5.46
C LEU A 95 -10.22 21.23 -6.78
N ARG A 96 -11.55 21.38 -6.71
CA ARG A 96 -12.42 21.50 -7.90
C ARG A 96 -11.95 22.61 -8.85
N LYS A 97 -11.64 23.79 -8.29
CA LYS A 97 -11.16 24.96 -9.06
C LYS A 97 -9.77 24.74 -9.65
N LEU A 98 -8.91 24.00 -8.94
CA LEU A 98 -7.58 23.65 -9.43
C LEU A 98 -7.69 22.67 -10.61
N ILE A 99 -8.54 21.65 -10.50
CA ILE A 99 -8.79 20.68 -11.57
C ILE A 99 -9.35 21.37 -12.81
N SER A 100 -10.39 22.20 -12.67
CA SER A 100 -10.97 22.91 -13.82
C SER A 100 -9.97 23.83 -14.50
N THR A 101 -9.17 24.58 -13.73
CA THR A 101 -8.10 25.43 -14.29
C THR A 101 -7.07 24.60 -15.04
N GLN A 102 -6.70 23.42 -14.51
CA GLN A 102 -5.73 22.52 -15.16
C GLN A 102 -6.29 21.93 -16.46
N GLU A 103 -7.57 21.55 -16.48
CA GLU A 103 -8.23 21.06 -17.70
C GLU A 103 -8.32 22.14 -18.77
N GLU A 104 -8.66 23.38 -18.40
CA GLU A 104 -8.65 24.53 -19.29
C GLU A 104 -7.25 24.81 -19.84
N PHE A 105 -6.23 24.75 -18.99
CA PHE A 105 -4.84 24.91 -19.39
C PHE A 105 -4.39 23.82 -20.37
N HIS A 106 -4.73 22.55 -20.12
CA HIS A 106 -4.42 21.45 -21.05
C HIS A 106 -5.14 21.62 -22.40
N LYS A 107 -6.39 22.08 -22.41
CA LYS A 107 -7.15 22.36 -23.64
C LYS A 107 -6.54 23.52 -24.44
N GLN A 108 -6.07 24.56 -23.78
CA GLN A 108 -5.48 25.74 -24.44
C GLN A 108 -4.12 25.46 -25.04
N PHE A 109 -3.28 24.68 -24.36
CA PHE A 109 -1.88 24.50 -24.73
C PHE A 109 -1.58 23.20 -25.50
N ASN A 110 -2.58 22.36 -25.77
CA ASN A 110 -2.41 21.05 -26.44
C ASN A 110 -1.15 20.33 -25.97
N ILE A 111 -0.91 20.32 -24.66
CA ILE A 111 0.15 19.50 -24.09
C ILE A 111 -0.41 18.09 -24.13
N THR A 112 -0.33 17.45 -25.29
CA THR A 112 -0.40 16.01 -25.36
C THR A 112 0.69 15.54 -24.42
N PRO A 113 0.39 14.78 -23.36
CA PRO A 113 1.46 14.09 -22.65
C PRO A 113 2.28 13.35 -23.73
N PRO A 114 3.63 13.34 -23.65
CA PRO A 114 4.40 12.48 -24.54
C PRO A 114 3.72 11.11 -24.48
N PRO A 115 3.43 10.47 -25.62
CA PRO A 115 2.65 9.24 -25.61
C PRO A 115 3.35 8.30 -24.64
N THR A 116 2.75 8.12 -23.46
CA THR A 116 3.02 6.94 -22.66
C THR A 116 2.71 5.84 -23.64
N GLN A 117 3.74 5.10 -24.07
CA GLN A 117 3.61 4.05 -25.07
C GLN A 117 2.33 3.32 -24.73
N ALA A 118 1.30 3.50 -25.57
CA ALA A 118 0.12 2.69 -25.46
C ALA A 118 0.67 1.26 -25.44
N PRO A 119 0.29 0.40 -24.48
CA PRO A 119 0.54 -1.02 -24.68
C PRO A 119 0.03 -1.33 -26.09
N PRO A 120 0.83 -2.01 -26.93
CA PRO A 120 0.54 -2.13 -28.35
C PRO A 120 -0.93 -2.49 -28.54
N GLN A 121 -1.64 -1.72 -29.38
CA GLN A 121 -3.01 -2.03 -29.77
C GLN A 121 -3.01 -3.50 -30.18
N THR A 122 -3.60 -4.32 -29.33
CA THR A 122 -3.54 -5.76 -29.42
C THR A 122 -4.93 -6.19 -29.82
N ASP A 123 -5.20 -6.08 -31.11
CA ASP A 123 -6.36 -6.71 -31.76
C ASP A 123 -6.44 -8.24 -31.47
N GLY A 124 -5.41 -8.84 -30.85
CA GLY A 124 -5.40 -10.22 -30.36
C GLY A 124 -5.63 -10.41 -28.84
N GLN A 125 -6.04 -9.38 -28.08
CA GLN A 125 -6.36 -9.55 -26.65
C GLN A 125 -7.69 -10.30 -26.42
N SER A 126 -8.70 -10.08 -27.27
CA SER A 126 -9.95 -10.86 -27.26
C SER A 126 -9.68 -12.34 -27.51
N ASP A 127 -8.79 -12.64 -28.47
CA ASP A 127 -8.46 -14.01 -28.87
C ASP A 127 -7.65 -14.74 -27.79
N ARG A 128 -6.76 -14.02 -27.08
CA ARG A 128 -6.06 -14.57 -25.92
C ARG A 128 -6.97 -14.84 -24.73
N LEU A 129 -7.96 -13.97 -24.48
CA LEU A 129 -8.94 -14.19 -23.42
C LEU A 129 -9.84 -15.38 -23.76
N ALA A 130 -10.28 -15.49 -25.02
CA ALA A 130 -11.05 -16.64 -25.51
C ALA A 130 -10.25 -17.96 -25.38
N ALA A 131 -8.98 -17.97 -25.82
CA ALA A 131 -8.11 -19.14 -25.70
C ALA A 131 -7.81 -19.54 -24.23
N TYR A 132 -7.74 -18.56 -23.32
CA TYR A 132 -7.58 -18.83 -21.88
C TYR A 132 -8.85 -19.43 -21.27
N ILE A 133 -10.03 -18.89 -21.61
CA ILE A 133 -11.33 -19.44 -21.18
C ILE A 133 -11.49 -20.86 -21.72
N GLU A 134 -11.14 -21.10 -22.97
CA GLU A 134 -11.22 -22.43 -23.59
C GLU A 134 -10.27 -23.42 -22.90
N ARG A 135 -9.05 -22.99 -22.54
CA ARG A 135 -8.11 -23.81 -21.77
C ARG A 135 -8.63 -24.15 -20.37
N GLN A 136 -9.21 -23.19 -19.65
CA GLN A 136 -9.84 -23.46 -18.37
C GLN A 136 -11.02 -24.42 -18.50
N GLN A 137 -11.87 -24.25 -19.52
CA GLN A 137 -12.97 -25.18 -19.78
C GLN A 137 -12.46 -26.59 -20.08
N THR A 138 -11.37 -26.74 -20.85
CA THR A 138 -10.77 -28.06 -21.09
C THR A 138 -10.14 -28.66 -19.83
N ASP A 139 -9.50 -27.85 -18.98
CA ASP A 139 -8.92 -28.31 -17.72
C ASP A 139 -10.03 -28.73 -16.73
N GLU A 140 -11.15 -27.99 -16.66
CA GLU A 140 -12.34 -28.36 -15.89
C GLU A 140 -13.00 -29.64 -16.42
N ILE A 141 -13.18 -29.78 -17.74
CA ILE A 141 -13.73 -31.00 -18.36
C ILE A 141 -12.80 -32.20 -18.10
N SER A 142 -11.47 -32.01 -18.17
CA SER A 142 -10.50 -33.06 -17.88
C SER A 142 -10.48 -33.49 -16.41
N SER A 143 -10.80 -32.56 -15.50
CA SER A 143 -10.95 -32.85 -14.07
C SER A 143 -12.22 -33.67 -13.76
N ILE A 144 -13.25 -33.54 -14.59
CA ILE A 144 -14.53 -34.25 -14.46
C ILE A 144 -14.49 -35.61 -15.19
N TYR A 145 -13.76 -35.72 -16.31
CA TYR A 145 -13.61 -36.94 -17.10
C TYR A 145 -12.14 -37.37 -17.23
N PRO A 146 -11.58 -38.04 -16.20
CA PRO A 146 -10.16 -38.45 -16.20
C PRO A 146 -9.87 -39.69 -17.07
N LYS A 147 -10.86 -40.25 -17.77
CA LYS A 147 -10.70 -41.41 -18.66
C LYS A 147 -11.27 -41.09 -20.04
N THR A 148 -10.42 -41.25 -21.04
CA THR A 148 -10.51 -40.82 -22.44
C THR A 148 -11.63 -41.44 -23.28
N ASP A 149 -12.62 -42.12 -22.70
CA ASP A 149 -13.46 -43.02 -23.50
C ASP A 149 -14.89 -42.55 -23.73
N ASN A 150 -15.33 -41.38 -23.23
CA ASN A 150 -16.64 -40.82 -23.59
C ASN A 150 -16.71 -39.29 -23.37
N VAL A 151 -16.04 -38.52 -24.22
CA VAL A 151 -16.32 -37.08 -24.37
C VAL A 151 -17.37 -36.94 -25.48
N PRO A 152 -18.50 -36.23 -25.27
CA PRO A 152 -19.42 -35.94 -26.37
C PRO A 152 -18.74 -35.02 -27.39
N GLU A 153 -18.66 -35.45 -28.65
CA GLU A 153 -18.20 -34.63 -29.78
C GLU A 153 -19.01 -33.34 -29.85
N LYS A 154 -18.33 -32.19 -29.74
CA LYS A 154 -18.87 -30.93 -30.25
C LYS A 154 -18.87 -31.02 -31.78
N LEU A 155 -20.04 -30.77 -32.37
CA LEU A 155 -20.28 -30.67 -33.82
C LEU A 155 -19.37 -29.61 -34.43
N ASP A 156 -18.48 -30.04 -35.32
CA ASP A 156 -17.57 -29.18 -36.09
C ASP A 156 -18.14 -28.93 -37.49
N MET A 157 -18.13 -27.68 -37.94
CA MET A 157 -18.57 -27.27 -39.28
C MET A 157 -17.42 -26.53 -39.98
N GLY A 158 -16.56 -27.31 -40.66
CA GLY A 158 -15.70 -26.94 -41.79
C GLY A 158 -14.56 -25.96 -41.52
N ASP A 159 -13.42 -25.97 -42.20
CA ASP A 159 -12.88 -26.80 -43.29
C ASP A 159 -11.34 -26.61 -43.22
N GLY A 160 -10.57 -27.51 -43.85
CA GLY A 160 -9.16 -27.79 -43.55
C GLY A 160 -8.13 -26.66 -43.74
N ASP A 161 -7.01 -26.75 -43.01
CA ASP A 161 -5.70 -27.05 -43.60
C ASP A 161 -4.67 -27.44 -42.50
N GLU A 162 -3.85 -28.45 -42.79
CA GLU A 162 -2.82 -28.99 -41.89
C GLU A 162 -1.50 -28.22 -41.99
N ARG A 163 -0.87 -27.93 -40.83
CA ARG A 163 0.57 -28.13 -40.49
C ARG A 163 0.99 -27.26 -39.30
N VAL A 164 1.31 -27.87 -38.17
CA VAL A 164 2.00 -27.20 -37.05
C VAL A 164 3.30 -27.92 -36.73
N ASP A 165 4.40 -27.27 -37.12
CA ASP A 165 5.78 -27.57 -36.71
C ASP A 165 5.94 -27.25 -35.22
N SER A 166 6.23 -28.26 -34.40
CA SER A 166 6.42 -28.09 -32.96
C SER A 166 7.91 -27.95 -32.61
N LYS A 167 8.42 -26.70 -32.62
CA LYS A 167 9.71 -26.38 -31.97
C LYS A 167 9.48 -26.19 -30.46
N LYS A 168 9.66 -27.27 -29.69
CA LYS A 168 9.89 -27.21 -28.24
C LYS A 168 11.36 -26.87 -27.99
N VAL A 169 11.65 -25.66 -27.53
CA VAL A 169 12.92 -25.35 -26.86
C VAL A 169 12.76 -25.77 -25.40
N LYS A 170 13.32 -26.93 -25.06
CA LYS A 170 13.58 -27.32 -23.68
C LYS A 170 14.98 -26.82 -23.33
N GLU A 171 15.09 -25.81 -22.49
CA GLU A 171 16.33 -25.58 -21.75
C GLU A 171 16.38 -26.59 -20.60
N GLU A 172 16.98 -27.75 -20.86
CA GLU A 172 17.41 -28.67 -19.83
C GLU A 172 18.68 -28.10 -19.19
N ILE A 173 18.55 -27.52 -17.99
CA ILE A 173 19.71 -27.28 -17.12
C ILE A 173 20.13 -28.65 -16.58
N SER A 174 21.02 -29.31 -17.33
CA SER A 174 21.70 -30.54 -16.93
C SER A 174 22.67 -30.25 -15.79
N TYR A 175 22.28 -30.54 -14.56
CA TYR A 175 23.25 -30.77 -13.49
C TYR A 175 23.86 -32.16 -13.71
N PRO A 176 25.16 -32.31 -13.96
CA PRO A 176 25.76 -33.63 -13.98
C PRO A 176 25.67 -34.21 -12.57
N SER A 177 24.92 -35.30 -12.43
CA SER A 177 24.83 -36.11 -11.22
C SER A 177 26.17 -36.81 -10.98
N LYS A 178 27.20 -36.07 -10.56
CA LYS A 178 28.46 -36.68 -10.14
C LYS A 178 28.18 -37.52 -8.90
N THR A 179 28.67 -38.75 -8.87
CA THR A 179 28.60 -39.56 -7.66
C THR A 179 29.46 -38.94 -6.57
N LEU A 180 29.17 -39.26 -5.31
CA LEU A 180 29.94 -38.77 -4.16
C LEU A 180 31.43 -39.16 -4.32
N GLU A 181 31.71 -40.34 -4.87
CA GLU A 181 33.06 -40.86 -5.11
C GLU A 181 33.81 -40.10 -6.20
N GLU A 182 33.15 -39.72 -7.31
CA GLU A 182 33.77 -38.89 -8.36
C GLU A 182 34.08 -37.48 -7.87
N SER A 183 33.22 -36.92 -7.01
CA SER A 183 33.43 -35.58 -6.43
C SER A 183 34.58 -35.57 -5.42
N ILE A 184 34.83 -36.69 -4.73
CA ILE A 184 35.98 -36.86 -3.83
C ILE A 184 37.27 -37.04 -4.63
N ALA A 185 37.22 -37.73 -5.77
CA ALA A 185 38.38 -37.94 -6.63
C ALA A 185 38.86 -36.64 -7.31
N ASP A 186 37.93 -35.75 -7.69
CA ASP A 186 38.22 -34.44 -8.29
C ASP A 186 38.60 -33.35 -7.26
N ALA A 187 38.44 -33.62 -5.95
CA ALA A 187 38.71 -32.64 -4.92
C ALA A 187 40.23 -32.47 -4.70
N GLN A 188 40.78 -31.33 -5.10
CA GLN A 188 42.14 -30.94 -4.72
C GLN A 188 42.18 -30.67 -3.21
N ILE A 189 42.99 -31.46 -2.50
CA ILE A 189 43.25 -31.27 -1.08
C ILE A 189 44.11 -30.01 -0.93
N ASP A 190 43.63 -29.05 -0.15
CA ASP A 190 44.35 -27.83 0.17
C ASP A 190 45.47 -28.12 1.19
N GLU A 191 46.69 -28.34 0.69
CA GLU A 191 47.87 -28.66 1.49
C GLU A 191 48.43 -27.46 2.28
N SER A 192 47.91 -26.25 2.06
CA SER A 192 48.38 -25.03 2.75
C SER A 192 48.12 -25.00 4.26
N ARG A 193 47.41 -26.03 4.77
CA ARG A 193 47.03 -26.20 6.19
C ARG A 193 47.63 -27.42 6.87
N ILE A 194 48.56 -28.13 6.20
CA ILE A 194 49.31 -29.21 6.84
C ILE A 194 50.38 -28.58 7.74
N ILE A 195 50.18 -28.68 9.06
CA ILE A 195 51.20 -28.26 10.04
C ILE A 195 52.23 -29.37 10.12
N ASP A 196 53.42 -29.12 9.57
CA ASP A 196 54.54 -30.03 9.71
C ASP A 196 54.95 -30.11 11.20
N PRO A 197 55.07 -31.30 11.83
CA PRO A 197 55.37 -31.42 13.26
C PRO A 197 56.67 -30.74 13.69
N SER A 198 57.57 -30.48 12.73
CA SER A 198 58.84 -29.78 12.89
C SER A 198 58.71 -28.26 13.07
N LEU A 199 57.56 -27.66 12.71
CA LEU A 199 57.29 -26.21 12.78
C LEU A 199 56.44 -25.80 14.01
N GLY A 200 56.09 -26.77 14.88
CA GLY A 200 55.16 -26.60 16.00
C GLY A 200 55.61 -25.75 17.20
N MET A 201 56.60 -24.88 17.08
CA MET A 201 57.10 -24.03 18.18
C MET A 201 56.77 -22.54 18.06
N THR A 202 56.22 -22.06 16.95
CA THR A 202 55.83 -20.66 16.80
C THR A 202 54.32 -20.48 17.04
N SER A 203 53.98 -19.75 18.10
CA SER A 203 52.60 -19.48 18.53
C SER A 203 51.76 -18.72 17.49
N GLU A 204 52.40 -18.05 16.52
CA GLU A 204 51.73 -17.26 15.48
C GLU A 204 50.93 -18.12 14.48
N SER A 205 51.35 -19.36 14.24
CA SER A 205 50.70 -20.30 13.33
C SER A 205 49.35 -20.84 13.85
N LEU A 206 49.16 -20.82 15.18
CA LEU A 206 47.94 -21.31 15.84
C LEU A 206 46.84 -20.25 15.94
N TYR A 207 47.16 -18.97 15.69
CA TYR A 207 46.22 -17.85 15.78
C TYR A 207 45.85 -17.26 14.43
N GLN A 208 45.94 -18.03 13.34
CA GLN A 208 45.45 -17.60 12.04
C GLN A 208 43.92 -17.48 12.07
N PHE A 209 43.44 -16.29 12.40
CA PHE A 209 42.03 -15.96 12.44
C PHE A 209 41.45 -16.04 11.03
N LEU A 210 40.64 -17.06 10.77
CA LEU A 210 39.81 -17.18 9.58
C LEU A 210 38.44 -16.56 9.87
N PRO A 211 38.11 -15.39 9.27
CA PRO A 211 36.76 -14.87 9.38
C PRO A 211 35.78 -15.88 8.77
N ALA A 212 34.66 -16.12 9.45
CA ALA A 212 33.62 -17.00 8.91
C ALA A 212 33.15 -16.46 7.55
N THR A 213 33.38 -17.22 6.49
CA THR A 213 33.02 -16.84 5.12
C THR A 213 31.54 -17.05 4.82
N LYS A 214 30.89 -18.00 5.51
CA LYS A 214 29.47 -18.29 5.36
C LYS A 214 28.88 -18.82 6.68
N LEU A 215 27.75 -18.25 7.12
CA LEU A 215 26.94 -18.79 8.21
C LEU A 215 26.14 -19.98 7.68
N LYS A 216 26.52 -21.20 8.07
CA LYS A 216 25.74 -22.42 7.79
C LYS A 216 24.38 -22.36 8.51
N GLY A 217 23.29 -22.68 7.81
CA GLY A 217 21.92 -22.65 8.35
C GLY A 217 21.10 -21.42 7.97
N MET A 218 21.62 -20.52 7.12
CA MET A 218 20.83 -19.49 6.44
C MET A 218 20.42 -19.89 5.01
N ASP A 219 20.67 -21.12 4.58
CA ASP A 219 20.32 -21.58 3.23
C ASP A 219 18.78 -21.65 3.04
N ASP A 220 18.01 -21.80 4.13
CA ASP A 220 16.53 -21.68 4.17
C ASP A 220 16.05 -20.26 4.56
N PHE A 221 16.97 -19.33 4.84
CA PHE A 221 16.62 -17.97 5.24
C PHE A 221 16.30 -17.15 4.00
N VAL A 222 15.04 -17.19 3.58
CA VAL A 222 14.51 -16.28 2.58
C VAL A 222 14.18 -14.96 3.25
N ALA A 223 14.86 -13.89 2.83
CA ALA A 223 14.52 -12.55 3.29
C ALA A 223 13.07 -12.23 2.92
N GLU A 224 12.34 -11.61 3.83
CA GLU A 224 10.91 -11.32 3.64
C GLU A 224 10.63 -10.42 2.43
N SER A 225 11.57 -9.53 2.10
CA SER A 225 11.54 -8.70 0.89
C SER A 225 11.49 -9.55 -0.39
N VAL A 226 12.06 -10.76 -0.37
CA VAL A 226 12.09 -11.72 -1.49
C VAL A 226 10.80 -12.54 -1.56
N HIS A 227 10.00 -12.62 -0.48
CA HIS A 227 8.73 -13.36 -0.49
C HIS A 227 7.79 -12.85 -1.59
N TYR A 228 7.74 -11.55 -1.80
CA TYR A 228 6.89 -10.94 -2.82
C TYR A 228 7.45 -11.05 -4.25
N SER A 229 8.74 -11.33 -4.42
CA SER A 229 9.30 -11.54 -5.76
C SER A 229 8.92 -12.88 -6.38
N TYR A 230 8.42 -13.84 -5.57
CA TYR A 230 7.93 -15.13 -6.06
C TYR A 230 6.53 -15.06 -6.69
N TYR A 231 5.80 -13.96 -6.54
CA TYR A 231 4.58 -13.77 -7.31
C TYR A 231 4.96 -13.60 -8.79
N SER A 232 4.58 -14.58 -9.63
CA SER A 232 4.84 -14.56 -11.06
C SER A 232 4.35 -13.26 -11.67
N LYS A 233 5.25 -12.52 -12.33
CA LYS A 233 4.90 -11.35 -13.16
C LYS A 233 4.28 -11.77 -14.49
N GLU A 234 4.25 -13.07 -14.77
CA GLU A 234 3.62 -13.62 -15.96
C GLU A 234 2.11 -13.46 -15.82
N LYS A 235 1.56 -12.56 -16.63
CA LYS A 235 0.12 -12.34 -16.76
C LYS A 235 -0.48 -13.56 -17.47
N ASP A 236 -0.75 -14.62 -16.72
CA ASP A 236 -1.56 -15.74 -17.22
C ASP A 236 -2.98 -15.26 -17.60
N PHE A 237 -3.40 -14.10 -17.10
CA PHE A 237 -4.68 -13.46 -17.43
C PHE A 237 -4.47 -12.15 -18.23
N PRO A 238 -5.07 -12.01 -19.44
CA PRO A 238 -5.00 -10.76 -20.20
C PRO A 238 -5.88 -9.69 -19.53
N LEU A 239 -5.24 -8.77 -18.80
CA LEU A 239 -5.90 -7.58 -18.26
C LEU A 239 -5.98 -6.49 -19.34
N LEU A 240 -7.21 -6.16 -19.76
CA LEU A 240 -7.47 -4.96 -20.55
C LEU A 240 -7.29 -3.74 -19.62
N ILE A 241 -6.31 -2.89 -19.92
CA ILE A 241 -6.06 -1.66 -19.18
C ILE A 241 -6.56 -0.51 -20.03
N GLU A 242 -7.68 0.06 -19.62
CA GLU A 242 -8.24 1.25 -20.26
C GLU A 242 -7.82 2.49 -19.46
N PRO A 243 -7.12 3.46 -20.10
CA PRO A 243 -6.79 4.70 -19.42
C PRO A 243 -8.07 5.52 -19.25
N GLU A 244 -8.37 5.91 -18.01
CA GLU A 244 -9.46 6.83 -17.72
C GLU A 244 -9.11 8.23 -18.26
N THR A 245 -9.94 8.77 -19.15
CA THR A 245 -9.66 10.01 -19.87
C THR A 245 -10.20 11.27 -19.19
N ALA A 246 -11.19 11.14 -18.30
CA ALA A 246 -11.83 12.27 -17.64
C ALA A 246 -12.25 11.93 -16.20
N LEU A 247 -11.87 12.78 -15.25
CA LEU A 247 -12.26 12.65 -13.85
C LEU A 247 -13.55 13.43 -13.60
N ASN A 248 -14.66 12.75 -13.30
CA ASN A 248 -15.89 13.43 -12.91
C ASN A 248 -15.80 13.88 -11.44
N TYR A 249 -15.77 15.20 -11.22
CA TYR A 249 -15.69 15.75 -9.87
C TYR A 249 -17.09 16.15 -9.35
N PRO A 250 -17.60 15.56 -8.25
CA PRO A 250 -18.95 15.83 -7.75
C PRO A 250 -19.16 17.29 -7.34
N ASP A 251 -20.33 17.83 -7.66
CA ASP A 251 -20.61 19.26 -7.48
C ASP A 251 -20.53 19.72 -6.03
N HIS A 252 -21.06 18.92 -5.11
CA HIS A 252 -21.16 19.23 -3.69
C HIS A 252 -19.90 18.87 -2.90
N LEU A 253 -18.93 18.18 -3.50
CA LEU A 253 -17.73 17.75 -2.80
C LEU A 253 -16.73 18.91 -2.67
N LYS A 254 -16.57 19.43 -1.46
CA LYS A 254 -15.72 20.61 -1.19
C LYS A 254 -14.43 20.18 -0.50
N VAL A 255 -13.33 20.12 -1.26
CA VAL A 255 -12.01 19.71 -0.75
C VAL A 255 -11.02 20.85 -0.92
N TYR A 256 -10.31 21.20 0.16
CA TYR A 256 -9.34 22.28 0.18
C TYR A 256 -7.94 21.76 0.44
N THR A 257 -6.96 22.32 -0.27
CA THR A 257 -5.54 22.00 -0.10
C THR A 257 -4.71 23.27 -0.17
N TYR A 258 -3.56 23.25 0.50
CA TYR A 258 -2.56 24.30 0.33
C TYR A 258 -1.69 24.02 -0.91
N GLU A 259 -1.02 25.03 -1.46
CA GLU A 259 -0.05 24.83 -2.55
C GLU A 259 1.20 24.08 -2.06
N MET A 260 2.10 23.68 -2.98
CA MET A 260 3.27 22.87 -2.61
C MET A 260 4.28 23.65 -1.75
N ASP A 261 4.36 24.97 -1.94
CA ASP A 261 5.36 25.85 -1.32
C ASP A 261 4.72 26.97 -0.47
N SER A 262 3.49 26.78 -0.02
CA SER A 262 2.80 27.74 0.83
C SER A 262 3.41 27.82 2.23
N LYS A 263 3.36 29.01 2.84
CA LYS A 263 3.82 29.22 4.23
C LYS A 263 3.05 28.38 5.25
N ALA A 264 1.77 28.14 5.00
CA ALA A 264 0.92 27.25 5.80
C ALA A 264 1.02 25.83 5.25
N THR A 265 1.44 24.88 6.11
CA THR A 265 1.59 23.46 5.74
C THR A 265 0.55 22.55 6.40
N SER A 266 -0.17 23.04 7.40
CA SER A 266 -1.21 22.28 8.10
C SER A 266 -2.44 23.12 8.39
N PHE A 267 -3.60 22.47 8.32
CA PHE A 267 -4.86 23.04 8.77
C PHE A 267 -4.90 23.15 10.30
N PRO A 268 -5.68 24.10 10.85
CA PRO A 268 -5.96 24.12 12.28
C PRO A 268 -6.75 22.86 12.71
N GLU A 269 -7.14 22.78 13.97
CA GLU A 269 -8.07 21.72 14.38
C GLU A 269 -9.50 22.04 13.89
N PRO A 270 -10.30 21.03 13.51
CA PRO A 270 -11.70 21.21 13.18
C PRO A 270 -12.48 21.82 14.34
N ARG A 271 -13.41 22.73 14.03
CA ARG A 271 -14.26 23.41 15.01
C ARG A 271 -15.69 22.95 14.85
N ARG A 272 -16.45 22.92 15.94
CA ARG A 272 -17.88 22.62 15.89
C ARG A 272 -18.64 23.83 15.32
N CYS A 273 -19.50 23.55 14.36
CA CYS A 273 -20.45 24.48 13.75
C CYS A 273 -21.63 24.76 14.67
N GLN A 274 -22.49 25.70 14.27
CA GLN A 274 -23.76 25.97 14.96
C GLN A 274 -24.66 24.73 15.04
N THR A 275 -24.56 23.85 14.04
CA THR A 275 -25.25 22.56 13.96
C THR A 275 -24.68 21.49 14.89
N GLY A 276 -23.59 21.78 15.62
CA GLY A 276 -22.95 20.86 16.56
C GLY A 276 -21.97 19.86 15.95
N VAL A 277 -21.94 19.71 14.62
CA VAL A 277 -20.96 18.87 13.89
C VAL A 277 -19.68 19.64 13.58
N PHE A 278 -18.59 18.94 13.26
CA PHE A 278 -17.35 19.60 12.85
C PHE A 278 -17.44 20.22 11.44
N ASN A 279 -16.69 21.30 11.24
CA ASN A 279 -16.72 22.10 10.04
C ASN A 279 -15.97 21.51 8.83
N TYR A 280 -14.90 20.74 9.05
CA TYR A 280 -14.20 19.98 8.01
C TYR A 280 -13.47 18.76 8.58
N TYR A 281 -13.25 17.74 7.75
CA TYR A 281 -12.53 16.52 8.08
C TYR A 281 -11.12 16.55 7.45
N PRO A 282 -10.04 16.55 8.26
CA PRO A 282 -8.68 16.49 7.73
C PRO A 282 -8.33 15.05 7.32
N MET A 283 -7.91 14.84 6.08
CA MET A 283 -7.54 13.51 5.57
C MET A 283 -6.49 13.56 4.47
N ASP A 284 -5.94 12.40 4.10
CA ASP A 284 -5.02 12.31 2.97
C ASP A 284 -5.78 12.39 1.64
N CYS A 285 -5.26 13.17 0.69
CA CYS A 285 -5.89 13.35 -0.62
C CYS A 285 -6.05 12.02 -1.38
N GLY A 286 -5.13 11.06 -1.17
CA GLY A 286 -5.23 9.72 -1.79
C GLY A 286 -6.50 8.97 -1.39
N SER A 287 -7.00 9.16 -0.17
CA SER A 287 -8.29 8.57 0.26
C SER A 287 -9.51 9.28 -0.32
N VAL A 288 -9.38 10.54 -0.76
CA VAL A 288 -10.44 11.25 -1.51
C VAL A 288 -10.45 10.75 -2.95
N LEU A 289 -9.27 10.61 -3.56
CA LEU A 289 -9.12 10.14 -4.93
C LEU A 289 -9.74 8.77 -5.14
N SER A 290 -9.63 7.86 -4.17
CA SER A 290 -10.27 6.54 -4.28
C SER A 290 -11.79 6.61 -4.38
N VAL A 291 -12.43 7.58 -3.71
CA VAL A 291 -13.89 7.74 -3.79
C VAL A 291 -14.29 8.44 -5.10
N LEU A 292 -13.44 9.35 -5.60
CA LEU A 292 -13.64 9.97 -6.91
C LEU A 292 -13.54 8.95 -8.05
N ALA A 293 -12.55 8.07 -7.99
CA ALA A 293 -12.34 7.00 -8.98
C ALA A 293 -13.49 5.97 -9.01
N LEU A 294 -14.26 5.84 -7.91
CA LEU A 294 -15.45 4.98 -7.88
C LEU A 294 -16.57 5.49 -8.81
N GLY A 295 -16.56 6.77 -9.18
CA GLY A 295 -17.53 7.33 -10.13
C GLY A 295 -18.98 7.27 -9.63
N LEU A 296 -19.22 7.74 -8.39
CA LEU A 296 -20.55 7.74 -7.78
C LEU A 296 -21.57 8.48 -8.63
N SER A 297 -22.79 7.93 -8.70
CA SER A 297 -23.96 8.49 -9.37
C SER A 297 -25.11 8.70 -8.38
N ALA A 298 -26.06 9.55 -8.77
CA ALA A 298 -27.21 9.87 -7.92
C ALA A 298 -28.10 8.64 -7.74
N GLY A 299 -28.36 8.26 -6.49
CA GLY A 299 -29.18 7.08 -6.17
C GLY A 299 -28.40 5.79 -5.90
N ASP A 300 -27.06 5.81 -6.05
CA ASP A 300 -26.25 4.61 -5.88
C ASP A 300 -26.36 4.02 -4.46
N ARG A 301 -26.43 2.69 -4.40
CA ARG A 301 -26.21 1.90 -3.18
C ARG A 301 -24.75 1.47 -3.11
N VAL A 302 -24.02 2.04 -2.16
CA VAL A 302 -22.56 1.90 -2.04
C VAL A 302 -22.19 0.99 -0.88
N LEU A 303 -21.27 0.06 -1.11
CA LEU A 303 -20.62 -0.73 -0.05
C LEU A 303 -19.22 -0.19 0.26
N ASP A 304 -18.93 0.06 1.52
CA ASP A 304 -17.57 0.22 2.03
C ASP A 304 -17.22 -1.02 2.88
N LEU A 305 -16.49 -1.96 2.29
CA LEU A 305 -16.29 -3.30 2.85
C LEU A 305 -15.42 -3.31 4.11
N CYS A 306 -14.49 -2.37 4.21
CA CYS A 306 -13.49 -2.26 5.26
C CYS A 306 -13.44 -0.81 5.77
N SER A 307 -14.59 -0.34 6.24
CA SER A 307 -14.88 1.09 6.32
C SER A 307 -14.10 1.85 7.38
N ALA A 308 -13.66 1.23 8.48
CA ALA A 308 -13.10 1.99 9.58
C ALA A 308 -11.74 2.61 9.22
N PRO A 309 -11.49 3.88 9.59
CA PRO A 309 -12.24 4.68 10.57
C PRO A 309 -13.49 5.42 10.07
N GLY A 310 -13.86 5.30 8.78
CA GLY A 310 -15.08 5.88 8.21
C GLY A 310 -14.83 7.10 7.31
N GLY A 311 -13.57 7.46 7.05
CA GLY A 311 -13.23 8.65 6.27
C GLY A 311 -13.67 8.58 4.81
N LYS A 312 -13.51 7.42 4.15
CA LYS A 312 -13.91 7.25 2.75
C LYS A 312 -15.44 7.20 2.59
N ALA A 313 -16.13 6.46 3.46
CA ALA A 313 -17.59 6.53 3.55
C ALA A 313 -18.10 7.96 3.83
N LEU A 314 -17.41 8.73 4.68
CA LEU A 314 -17.75 10.15 4.90
C LEU A 314 -17.56 10.97 3.62
N VAL A 315 -16.46 10.81 2.87
CA VAL A 315 -16.28 11.46 1.56
C VAL A 315 -17.44 11.13 0.62
N ALA A 316 -17.84 9.85 0.53
CA ALA A 316 -18.97 9.43 -0.28
C ALA A 316 -20.28 10.14 0.15
N LEU A 317 -20.57 10.22 1.45
CA LEU A 317 -21.73 10.98 1.96
C LEU A 317 -21.65 12.49 1.67
N GLN A 318 -20.44 13.08 1.64
CA GLN A 318 -20.26 14.49 1.33
C GLN A 318 -20.47 14.80 -0.16
N THR A 319 -20.46 13.80 -1.05
CA THR A 319 -20.85 14.00 -2.45
C THR A 319 -22.35 14.26 -2.62
N LEU A 320 -23.17 13.86 -1.66
CA LEU A 320 -24.64 13.89 -1.70
C LEU A 320 -25.27 13.06 -2.83
N LEU A 321 -24.50 12.17 -3.47
CA LEU A 321 -24.94 11.30 -4.56
C LEU A 321 -25.56 9.96 -4.08
N PRO A 322 -24.93 9.20 -3.16
CA PRO A 322 -25.45 7.89 -2.79
C PRO A 322 -26.75 8.01 -2.00
N ASP A 323 -27.67 7.07 -2.24
CA ASP A 323 -28.89 6.98 -1.44
C ASP A 323 -28.64 6.20 -0.16
N VAL A 324 -27.92 5.07 -0.26
CA VAL A 324 -27.58 4.20 0.86
C VAL A 324 -26.09 3.88 0.83
N ILE A 325 -25.44 3.99 1.99
CA ILE A 325 -24.08 3.51 2.21
C ILE A 325 -24.10 2.40 3.27
N VAL A 326 -23.51 1.27 2.92
CA VAL A 326 -23.30 0.14 3.82
C VAL A 326 -21.85 0.14 4.29
N CYS A 327 -21.62 0.41 5.57
CA CYS A 327 -20.30 0.41 6.19
C CYS A 327 -20.08 -0.93 6.89
N ASN A 328 -19.10 -1.72 6.41
CA ASN A 328 -18.72 -3.00 7.02
C ASN A 328 -17.33 -2.91 7.66
N ASP A 329 -17.19 -3.45 8.87
CA ASP A 329 -15.89 -3.73 9.49
C ASP A 329 -16.06 -4.84 10.53
N ILE A 330 -15.19 -5.85 10.49
CA ILE A 330 -15.28 -7.01 11.39
C ILE A 330 -15.04 -6.64 12.86
N SER A 331 -14.25 -5.61 13.13
CA SER A 331 -13.83 -5.26 14.49
C SER A 331 -14.80 -4.26 15.13
N ILE A 332 -15.32 -4.62 16.31
CA ILE A 332 -16.22 -3.75 17.07
C ILE A 332 -15.58 -2.41 17.47
N SER A 333 -14.29 -2.43 17.84
CA SER A 333 -13.57 -1.20 18.19
C SER A 333 -13.46 -0.25 17.00
N ARG A 334 -13.26 -0.81 15.81
CA ARG A 334 -13.18 -0.09 14.53
C ARG A 334 -14.56 0.44 14.12
N MET A 335 -15.61 -0.38 14.23
CA MET A 335 -17.00 0.03 14.00
C MET A 335 -17.42 1.20 14.91
N ASN A 336 -17.06 1.14 16.19
CA ASN A 336 -17.33 2.24 17.13
C ASN A 336 -16.63 3.54 16.72
N ARG A 337 -15.48 3.48 16.04
CA ARG A 337 -14.81 4.67 15.49
C ARG A 337 -15.62 5.26 14.33
N ILE A 338 -16.12 4.44 13.41
CA ILE A 338 -17.00 4.89 12.31
C ILE A 338 -18.22 5.61 12.87
N GLN A 339 -18.91 4.99 13.84
CA GLN A 339 -20.10 5.59 14.45
C GLN A 339 -19.80 6.92 15.14
N ARG A 340 -18.65 7.04 15.83
CA ARG A 340 -18.20 8.32 16.41
C ARG A 340 -17.93 9.36 15.34
N SER A 341 -17.21 9.00 14.28
CA SER A 341 -16.97 9.89 13.14
C SER A 341 -18.28 10.36 12.50
N PHE A 342 -19.28 9.48 12.37
CA PHE A 342 -20.56 9.87 11.79
C PHE A 342 -21.36 10.77 12.74
N LYS A 343 -21.35 10.50 14.05
CA LYS A 343 -21.91 11.41 15.06
C LYS A 343 -21.27 12.80 15.03
N ASP A 344 -19.96 12.85 14.80
CA ASP A 344 -19.19 14.09 14.82
C ASP A 344 -19.35 14.94 13.55
N TYR A 345 -19.73 14.34 12.41
CA TYR A 345 -19.79 15.00 11.11
C TYR A 345 -21.17 15.01 10.44
N LEU A 346 -22.11 14.17 10.84
CA LEU A 346 -23.46 14.12 10.26
C LEU A 346 -24.46 14.81 11.19
N PHE A 347 -25.18 15.80 10.67
CA PHE A 347 -26.17 16.55 11.44
C PHE A 347 -27.34 15.65 11.86
N ASP A 348 -27.78 15.77 13.11
CA ASP A 348 -28.86 14.97 13.69
C ASP A 348 -28.70 13.44 13.54
N PHE A 349 -27.46 12.94 13.54
CA PHE A 349 -27.17 11.52 13.33
C PHE A 349 -27.88 10.58 14.33
N GLU A 350 -27.95 10.97 15.61
CA GLU A 350 -28.57 10.15 16.65
C GLU A 350 -30.09 10.36 16.77
N THR A 351 -30.56 11.56 16.43
CA THR A 351 -31.95 12.00 16.63
C THR A 351 -32.83 11.73 15.41
N SER A 352 -32.27 11.78 14.20
CA SER A 352 -32.99 11.60 12.95
C SER A 352 -33.10 10.12 12.56
N ASN A 353 -34.33 9.68 12.25
CA ASN A 353 -34.54 8.34 11.69
C ASN A 353 -34.01 8.19 10.26
N LYS A 354 -33.79 9.29 9.53
CA LYS A 354 -33.35 9.25 8.12
C LYS A 354 -31.98 8.59 7.96
N TRP A 355 -31.08 8.79 8.92
CA TRP A 355 -29.73 8.21 8.85
C TRP A 355 -29.74 6.70 9.03
N ARG A 356 -30.76 6.12 9.67
CA ARG A 356 -30.88 4.67 9.84
C ARG A 356 -31.18 3.95 8.52
N GLU A 357 -31.82 4.66 7.58
CA GLU A 357 -32.12 4.15 6.25
C GLU A 357 -30.96 4.40 5.28
N ARG A 358 -30.27 5.54 5.42
CA ARG A 358 -29.16 5.93 4.54
C ARG A 358 -27.81 5.33 4.90
N VAL A 359 -27.56 5.02 6.18
CA VAL A 359 -26.30 4.45 6.65
C VAL A 359 -26.57 3.15 7.40
N ILE A 360 -26.08 2.06 6.82
CA ILE A 360 -26.25 0.71 7.37
C ILE A 360 -24.89 0.22 7.87
N PHE A 361 -24.83 -0.18 9.14
CA PHE A 361 -23.63 -0.76 9.73
C PHE A 361 -23.72 -2.29 9.75
N LYS A 362 -22.72 -2.96 9.19
CA LYS A 362 -22.60 -4.42 9.25
C LYS A 362 -21.26 -4.82 9.89
N ARG A 363 -21.27 -5.93 10.64
CA ARG A 363 -20.07 -6.51 11.26
C ARG A 363 -19.89 -7.94 10.78
N ILE A 364 -19.62 -8.08 9.50
CA ILE A 364 -19.47 -9.36 8.83
C ILE A 364 -18.04 -9.46 8.31
N ASP A 365 -17.48 -10.67 8.32
CA ASP A 365 -16.22 -10.93 7.62
C ASP A 365 -16.42 -10.62 6.13
N GLY A 366 -15.64 -9.69 5.59
CA GLY A 366 -15.77 -9.25 4.21
C GLY A 366 -15.67 -10.38 3.19
N ARG A 367 -14.99 -11.49 3.54
CA ARG A 367 -14.85 -12.69 2.70
C ARG A 367 -16.14 -13.50 2.59
N LEU A 368 -17.00 -13.40 3.60
CA LEU A 368 -18.29 -14.09 3.68
C LEU A 368 -19.46 -13.12 3.49
N PHE A 369 -19.17 -11.88 3.10
CA PHE A 369 -20.19 -10.86 2.98
C PHE A 369 -21.16 -11.21 1.84
N THR A 370 -22.44 -11.25 2.17
CA THR A 370 -23.53 -11.47 1.21
C THR A 370 -24.60 -10.42 1.45
N ASP A 371 -25.21 -9.96 0.37
CA ASP A 371 -26.31 -9.00 0.44
C ASP A 371 -27.30 -9.31 -0.68
N ASP A 372 -28.56 -9.49 -0.31
CA ASP A 372 -29.61 -9.89 -1.24
C ASP A 372 -30.05 -8.74 -2.16
N GLN A 373 -29.72 -7.49 -1.83
CA GLN A 373 -30.10 -6.31 -2.61
C GLN A 373 -29.02 -5.87 -3.62
N GLY A 374 -27.80 -6.39 -3.51
CA GLY A 374 -26.67 -6.02 -4.38
C GLY A 374 -26.18 -4.57 -4.20
N PHE A 375 -25.08 -4.20 -4.84
CA PHE A 375 -24.49 -2.86 -4.77
C PHE A 375 -24.19 -2.34 -6.17
N ASP A 376 -24.41 -1.06 -6.40
CA ASP A 376 -24.05 -0.41 -7.67
C ASP A 376 -22.55 -0.09 -7.71
N LYS A 377 -21.98 0.14 -6.52
CA LYS A 377 -20.61 0.60 -6.30
C LYS A 377 -20.02 -0.05 -5.05
N VAL A 378 -18.82 -0.61 -5.17
CA VAL A 378 -18.12 -1.23 -4.04
C VAL A 378 -16.75 -0.62 -3.86
N LEU A 379 -16.49 -0.14 -2.65
CA LEU A 379 -15.19 0.31 -2.18
C LEU A 379 -14.57 -0.78 -1.30
N VAL A 380 -13.42 -1.28 -1.73
CA VAL A 380 -12.64 -2.31 -1.04
C VAL A 380 -11.32 -1.70 -0.57
N ASP A 381 -11.36 -0.99 0.56
CA ASP A 381 -10.18 -0.40 1.24
C ASP A 381 -9.51 -1.45 2.14
N VAL A 382 -8.66 -2.29 1.55
CA VAL A 382 -8.20 -3.49 2.25
C VAL A 382 -7.22 -3.18 3.38
N PRO A 383 -7.22 -3.98 4.47
CA PRO A 383 -6.12 -3.94 5.43
C PRO A 383 -4.79 -4.25 4.72
N CYS A 384 -3.82 -3.36 4.90
CA CYS A 384 -2.51 -3.44 4.25
C CYS A 384 -1.37 -3.23 5.27
N THR A 385 -0.13 -3.26 4.79
CA THR A 385 1.06 -2.97 5.61
C THR A 385 1.13 -1.53 6.10
N THR A 386 0.26 -0.64 5.61
CA THR A 386 0.14 0.78 5.98
C THR A 386 1.50 1.47 6.07
N ASP A 387 2.26 1.41 4.97
CA ASP A 387 3.71 1.67 4.93
C ASP A 387 4.16 2.93 5.66
N ARG A 388 3.48 4.05 5.41
CA ARG A 388 3.78 5.32 6.09
C ARG A 388 3.59 5.22 7.60
N HIS A 389 2.48 4.64 8.08
CA HIS A 389 2.25 4.46 9.51
C HIS A 389 3.28 3.50 10.11
N SER A 390 3.58 2.40 9.41
CA SER A 390 4.61 1.42 9.80
C SER A 390 6.04 1.99 9.88
N MET A 391 6.37 3.02 9.10
CA MET A 391 7.67 3.70 9.21
C MET A 391 7.74 4.72 10.37
N ASN A 392 6.59 5.23 10.81
CA ASN A 392 6.51 6.38 11.72
C ASN A 392 6.01 6.01 13.13
N GLU A 393 5.29 4.90 13.31
CA GLU A 393 4.74 4.42 14.60
C GLU A 393 5.25 3.03 14.99
N ASP A 394 5.60 2.83 16.27
CA ASP A 394 6.09 1.53 16.79
C ASP A 394 4.94 0.74 17.46
N GLU A 395 3.92 1.45 17.95
CA GLU A 395 2.77 0.85 18.61
C GLU A 395 1.92 0.09 17.60
N ASN A 396 1.53 -1.13 17.96
CA ASN A 396 0.73 -2.03 17.11
C ASN A 396 1.19 -2.14 15.64
N ASN A 397 2.50 -1.99 15.40
CA ASN A 397 3.08 -2.04 14.06
C ASN A 397 3.04 -3.48 13.50
N ILE A 398 2.71 -3.63 12.21
CA ILE A 398 2.67 -4.93 11.52
C ILE A 398 4.08 -5.56 11.39
N PHE A 399 5.14 -4.75 11.49
CA PHE A 399 6.54 -5.18 11.44
C PHE A 399 7.12 -5.68 12.75
N ARG A 400 6.28 -5.89 13.77
CA ARG A 400 6.70 -6.57 14.98
C ARG A 400 6.98 -8.07 14.72
N PRO A 401 7.98 -8.66 15.40
CA PRO A 401 8.39 -10.05 15.13
C PRO A 401 7.30 -11.09 15.45
N ASP A 402 6.34 -10.77 16.31
CA ASP A 402 5.19 -11.63 16.64
C ASP A 402 4.14 -11.69 15.51
N ARG A 403 4.13 -10.73 14.58
CA ARG A 403 3.10 -10.57 13.54
C ARG A 403 3.54 -10.99 12.14
N ILE A 404 4.68 -11.69 12.01
CA ILE A 404 5.22 -12.13 10.71
C ILE A 404 4.20 -12.99 9.94
N LYS A 405 3.55 -13.94 10.61
CA LYS A 405 2.54 -14.82 9.98
C LYS A 405 1.34 -14.04 9.47
N GLU A 406 0.92 -13.01 10.21
CA GLU A 406 -0.19 -12.15 9.79
C GLU A 406 0.20 -11.37 8.54
N ARG A 407 1.38 -10.75 8.55
CA ARG A 407 1.90 -9.94 7.44
C ARG A 407 2.07 -10.74 6.15
N LEU A 408 2.59 -11.97 6.23
CA LEU A 408 2.74 -12.84 5.06
C LEU A 408 1.39 -13.27 4.45
N ARG A 409 0.31 -13.29 5.23
CA ARG A 409 -1.04 -13.66 4.78
C ARG A 409 -1.85 -12.48 4.23
N ILE A 410 -1.34 -11.25 4.32
CA ILE A 410 -2.05 -10.05 3.86
C ILE A 410 -2.47 -10.19 2.37
N PRO A 411 -1.60 -10.57 1.43
CA PRO A 411 -1.99 -10.67 0.01
C PRO A 411 -3.06 -11.71 -0.26
N GLU A 412 -2.99 -12.85 0.44
CA GLU A 412 -3.99 -13.92 0.33
C GLU A 412 -5.36 -13.42 0.80
N MET A 413 -5.40 -12.78 1.97
CA MET A 413 -6.62 -12.18 2.51
C MET A 413 -7.17 -11.09 1.59
N GLN A 414 -6.31 -10.22 1.06
CA GLN A 414 -6.67 -9.16 0.11
C GLN A 414 -7.28 -9.72 -1.19
N SER A 415 -6.71 -10.81 -1.70
CA SER A 415 -7.21 -11.50 -2.89
C SER A 415 -8.58 -12.13 -2.62
N GLN A 416 -8.77 -12.76 -1.45
CA GLN A 416 -10.06 -13.32 -1.04
C GLN A 416 -11.16 -12.25 -0.94
N LEU A 417 -10.84 -11.07 -0.41
CA LEU A 417 -11.77 -9.94 -0.35
C LEU A 417 -12.15 -9.44 -1.74
N LEU A 418 -11.18 -9.34 -2.66
CA LEU A 418 -11.42 -8.87 -4.03
C LEU A 418 -12.24 -9.85 -4.86
N VAL A 419 -11.89 -11.15 -4.82
CA VAL A 419 -12.57 -12.21 -5.59
C VAL A 419 -14.05 -12.30 -5.21
N LYS A 420 -14.38 -12.04 -3.94
CA LYS A 420 -15.76 -12.13 -3.45
C LYS A 420 -16.72 -11.22 -4.22
N PHE A 421 -16.29 -10.01 -4.55
CA PHE A 421 -17.14 -9.02 -5.23
C PHE A 421 -16.99 -9.05 -6.75
N LYS A 422 -15.86 -9.56 -7.27
CA LYS A 422 -15.70 -9.77 -8.72
C LYS A 422 -16.58 -10.91 -9.28
N CYS A 423 -16.92 -11.91 -8.45
CA CYS A 423 -17.67 -13.09 -8.88
C CYS A 423 -19.20 -12.96 -8.67
N GLY A 424 -19.65 -11.98 -7.88
CA GLY A 424 -21.05 -11.86 -7.45
C GLY A 424 -21.84 -10.71 -8.06
N GLU A 425 -21.23 -9.87 -8.90
CA GLU A 425 -21.81 -8.61 -9.35
C GLU A 425 -22.05 -8.59 -10.87
N THR A 426 -23.21 -8.09 -11.26
CA THR A 426 -23.70 -7.98 -12.64
C THR A 426 -22.87 -7.00 -13.47
N GLU A 427 -22.93 -7.13 -14.80
CA GLU A 427 -22.08 -6.50 -15.83
C GLU A 427 -21.88 -4.95 -15.77
N ASN A 428 -22.55 -4.22 -14.87
CA ASN A 428 -22.48 -2.75 -14.76
C ASN A 428 -22.02 -2.22 -13.38
N ASN A 429 -21.61 -3.08 -12.45
CA ASN A 429 -21.18 -2.65 -11.12
C ASN A 429 -19.70 -2.24 -11.13
N LEU A 430 -19.39 -1.11 -10.50
CA LEU A 430 -18.03 -0.57 -10.45
C LEU A 430 -17.42 -0.89 -9.09
N LEU A 431 -16.24 -1.53 -9.12
CA LEU A 431 -15.48 -1.88 -7.94
C LEU A 431 -14.18 -1.08 -7.90
N GLN A 432 -13.97 -0.37 -6.79
CA GLN A 432 -12.72 0.30 -6.49
C GLN A 432 -11.96 -0.45 -5.40
N TYR A 433 -10.81 -1.00 -5.77
CA TYR A 433 -9.85 -1.59 -4.83
C TYR A 433 -8.80 -0.54 -4.43
N VAL A 434 -8.51 -0.43 -3.13
CA VAL A 434 -7.59 0.58 -2.55
C VAL A 434 -6.64 -0.06 -1.56
#